data_AF-A0A1S8MZ12-F1
#
_entry.id   AF-A0A1S8MZ12-F1
#
_cell.length_a   1.000
_cell.length_b   1.000
_cell.length_c   1.000
_cell.angle_alpha   90.00
_cell.angle_beta   90.00
_cell.angle_gamma   90.00
#
_symmetry.space_group_name_H-M   'P 1'
#
loop_
_entity.id
_entity.type
_entity.pdbx_description
1 polymer ?
#
loop_
_entity_poly.entity_id
_entity_poly.type
_entity_poly.pdbx_seq_one_letter_code
_entity_poly.pdbx_strand_id
1 'polypeptide(L)'
;MDEFKTFGEIIKREREKENLSLQALAELISKDEETTITSSYISRLESSDKSNPTFKLACQITKKMGLDFKEVLNSFGYGELLGVADSFESIDTLIRVNKINAPSEMSGEYIVREVPLTDKEKETLIILLKLIFKFTLEDDSETIHYLRGILEQLAVLKKSRQKTIIL
;
A
#
# COMPACT_ATOMS: atom_id res chain seq x y z
N MET A 1 -27.39 -7.68 -14.24
CA MET A 1 -26.04 -8.16 -14.54
C MET A 1 -25.26 -6.92 -14.91
N ASP A 2 -24.39 -6.46 -14.03
CA ASP A 2 -23.53 -5.32 -14.36
C ASP A 2 -22.58 -5.76 -15.47
N GLU A 3 -22.66 -5.06 -16.60
CA GLU A 3 -21.83 -5.26 -17.77
C GLU A 3 -20.37 -4.97 -17.35
N PHE A 4 -19.52 -6.00 -17.31
CA PHE A 4 -18.12 -5.81 -16.94
C PHE A 4 -17.43 -4.97 -18.00
N LYS A 5 -17.03 -3.75 -17.64
CA LYS A 5 -16.27 -2.87 -18.52
C LYS A 5 -14.89 -3.44 -18.79
N THR A 6 -14.48 -3.47 -20.05
CA THR A 6 -13.12 -3.84 -20.45
C THR A 6 -12.13 -2.71 -20.08
N PHE A 7 -10.84 -3.04 -20.01
CA PHE A 7 -9.80 -2.03 -19.75
C PHE A 7 -9.82 -0.90 -20.80
N GLY A 8 -10.08 -1.25 -22.06
CA GLY A 8 -10.25 -0.29 -23.14
C GLY A 8 -11.41 0.67 -22.95
N GLU A 9 -12.54 0.17 -22.46
CA GLU A 9 -13.72 1.00 -22.17
C GLU A 9 -13.48 1.96 -21.00
N ILE A 10 -12.70 1.55 -19.99
CA ILE A 10 -12.29 2.41 -18.89
C ILE A 10 -11.41 3.56 -19.42
N ILE A 11 -10.41 3.24 -20.25
CA ILE A 11 -9.53 4.24 -20.87
C ILE A 11 -10.36 5.22 -21.69
N LYS A 12 -11.24 4.72 -22.57
CA LYS A 12 -12.08 5.53 -23.43
C LYS A 12 -12.94 6.50 -22.61
N ARG A 13 -13.59 5.99 -21.56
CA ARG A 13 -14.44 6.80 -20.68
C ARG A 13 -13.67 7.95 -20.03
N GLU A 14 -12.53 7.68 -19.40
CA GLU A 14 -11.76 8.74 -18.74
C GLU A 14 -11.13 9.71 -19.76
N ARG A 15 -10.66 9.22 -20.92
CA ARG A 15 -10.16 10.06 -22.00
C ARG A 15 -11.22 11.06 -22.49
N GLU A 16 -12.43 10.59 -22.74
CA GLU A 16 -13.54 11.42 -23.22
C GLU A 16 -14.02 12.41 -22.16
N LYS A 17 -14.06 11.99 -20.89
CA LYS A 17 -14.37 12.87 -19.74
C LYS A 17 -13.38 14.03 -19.61
N GLU A 18 -12.10 13.78 -19.89
CA GLU A 18 -11.05 14.80 -19.89
C GLU A 18 -10.92 15.56 -21.23
N ASN A 19 -11.77 15.27 -22.22
CA ASN A 19 -11.70 15.81 -23.58
C ASN A 19 -10.31 15.63 -24.24
N LEU A 20 -9.63 14.54 -23.95
CA LEU A 20 -8.32 14.24 -24.51
C LEU A 20 -8.45 13.59 -25.89
N SER A 21 -7.63 14.04 -26.84
CA SER A 21 -7.42 13.32 -28.09
C SER A 21 -6.58 12.05 -27.83
N LEU A 22 -6.65 11.07 -28.72
CA LEU A 22 -5.79 9.88 -28.65
C LEU A 22 -4.30 10.24 -28.65
N GLN A 23 -3.93 11.31 -29.37
CA GLN A 23 -2.56 11.80 -29.42
C GLN A 23 -2.14 12.43 -28.09
N ALA A 24 -2.99 13.29 -27.51
CA ALA A 24 -2.74 13.89 -26.21
C ALA A 24 -2.62 12.84 -25.11
N LEU A 25 -3.45 11.79 -25.15
CA LEU A 25 -3.36 10.68 -24.21
C LEU A 25 -2.06 9.88 -24.37
N ALA A 26 -1.63 9.62 -25.61
CA ALA A 26 -0.36 8.95 -25.88
C ALA A 26 0.85 9.72 -25.33
N GLU A 27 0.84 11.04 -25.50
CA GLU A 27 1.85 11.94 -24.95
C GLU A 27 1.84 11.95 -23.42
N LEU A 28 0.65 12.03 -22.80
CA LEU A 28 0.49 11.99 -21.35
C LEU A 28 1.06 10.71 -20.74
N ILE A 29 0.73 9.55 -21.32
CA ILE A 29 1.18 8.26 -20.81
C ILE A 29 2.69 8.06 -21.02
N SER A 30 3.21 8.53 -22.16
CA SER A 30 4.63 8.38 -22.51
C SER A 30 5.55 9.39 -21.82
N LYS A 31 4.99 10.45 -21.20
CA LYS A 31 5.77 11.50 -20.55
C LYS A 31 6.59 10.93 -19.39
N ASP A 32 7.90 11.14 -19.42
CA ASP A 32 8.87 10.68 -18.40
C ASP A 32 8.94 9.16 -18.23
N GLU A 33 8.58 8.39 -19.26
CA GLU A 33 8.59 6.92 -19.24
C GLU A 33 9.49 6.37 -20.36
N GLU A 34 10.17 5.25 -20.09
CA GLU A 34 11.00 4.56 -21.10
C GLU A 34 10.15 3.90 -22.21
N THR A 35 8.89 3.59 -21.89
CA THR A 35 7.96 2.93 -22.80
C THR A 35 7.02 3.96 -23.38
N THR A 36 7.23 4.30 -24.65
CA THR A 36 6.33 5.17 -25.41
C THR A 36 5.19 4.36 -26.02
N ILE A 37 4.01 4.95 -26.04
CA ILE A 37 2.84 4.39 -26.71
C ILE A 37 2.36 5.33 -27.81
N THR A 38 1.70 4.77 -28.82
CA THR A 38 1.16 5.53 -29.93
C THR A 38 -0.35 5.69 -29.81
N SER A 39 -0.89 6.75 -30.40
CA SER A 39 -2.34 6.98 -30.51
C SER A 39 -3.06 5.80 -31.21
N SER A 40 -2.41 5.15 -32.18
CA SER A 40 -2.93 3.93 -32.82
C SER A 40 -2.99 2.73 -31.87
N TYR A 41 -2.05 2.59 -30.92
CA TYR A 41 -2.12 1.55 -29.91
C TYR A 41 -3.27 1.78 -28.93
N ILE A 42 -3.46 3.03 -28.49
CA ILE A 42 -4.61 3.40 -27.64
C ILE A 42 -5.93 3.14 -28.36
N SER A 43 -6.04 3.52 -29.63
CA SER A 43 -7.24 3.25 -30.44
C SER A 43 -7.60 1.75 -30.45
N ARG A 44 -6.60 0.87 -30.57
CA ARG A 44 -6.77 -0.58 -30.51
C ARG A 44 -7.15 -1.10 -29.11
N LEU A 45 -6.66 -0.45 -28.05
CA LEU A 45 -7.09 -0.74 -26.69
C LEU A 45 -8.57 -0.39 -26.52
N GLU A 46 -8.98 0.80 -26.95
CA GLU A 46 -10.36 1.30 -26.80
C GLU A 46 -11.38 0.53 -27.66
N SER A 47 -10.96 -0.03 -28.80
CA SER A 47 -11.84 -0.79 -29.69
C SER A 47 -12.07 -2.24 -29.27
N SER A 48 -11.52 -2.69 -28.14
CA SER A 48 -11.58 -4.09 -27.67
C SER A 48 -11.00 -5.11 -28.67
N ASP A 49 -10.19 -4.67 -29.63
CA ASP A 49 -9.44 -5.54 -30.53
C ASP A 49 -8.28 -6.16 -29.76
N LYS A 50 -8.56 -7.29 -29.08
CA LYS A 50 -7.62 -8.19 -28.37
C LYS A 50 -6.23 -7.61 -28.14
N SER A 51 -6.15 -6.57 -27.34
CA SER A 51 -4.88 -6.04 -26.85
C SER A 51 -4.86 -6.31 -25.36
N ASN A 52 -4.12 -7.34 -24.97
CA ASN A 52 -3.71 -7.52 -23.59
C ASN A 52 -2.47 -6.63 -23.41
N PRO A 53 -2.59 -5.40 -22.87
CA PRO A 53 -1.42 -4.64 -22.51
C PRO A 53 -0.60 -5.45 -21.51
N THR A 54 0.72 -5.26 -21.53
CA THR A 54 1.54 -5.82 -20.45
C THR A 54 1.11 -5.23 -19.12
N PHE A 55 1.29 -5.97 -18.03
CA PHE A 55 0.96 -5.46 -16.69
C PHE A 55 1.67 -4.13 -16.39
N LYS A 56 2.94 -3.98 -16.82
CA LYS A 56 3.69 -2.72 -16.73
C LYS A 56 2.93 -1.57 -17.40
N LEU A 57 2.44 -1.78 -18.62
CA LEU A 57 1.72 -0.76 -19.35
C LEU A 57 0.34 -0.46 -18.74
N ALA A 58 -0.39 -1.47 -18.30
CA ALA A 58 -1.66 -1.27 -17.58
C ALA A 58 -1.46 -0.41 -16.32
N CYS A 59 -0.41 -0.68 -15.54
CA CYS A 59 -0.04 0.13 -14.37
C CYS A 59 0.38 1.55 -14.76
N GLN A 60 1.16 1.72 -15.82
CA GLN A 60 1.56 3.04 -16.32
C GLN A 60 0.35 3.89 -16.72
N ILE A 61 -0.58 3.33 -17.49
CA ILE A 61 -1.83 3.99 -17.90
C ILE A 61 -2.66 4.36 -16.67
N THR A 62 -2.87 3.39 -15.77
CA THR A 62 -3.63 3.58 -14.53
C THR A 62 -3.08 4.72 -13.70
N LYS A 63 -1.76 4.77 -13.51
CA LYS A 63 -1.07 5.83 -12.76
C LYS A 63 -1.19 7.19 -13.44
N LYS A 64 -0.96 7.27 -14.75
CA LYS A 64 -0.92 8.56 -15.49
C LYS A 64 -2.29 9.19 -15.65
N MET A 65 -3.34 8.37 -15.78
CA MET A 65 -4.72 8.83 -15.90
C MET A 65 -5.46 8.86 -14.54
N GLY A 66 -4.82 8.42 -13.45
CA GLY A 66 -5.47 8.35 -12.14
C GLY A 66 -6.70 7.43 -12.12
N LEU A 67 -6.66 6.32 -12.86
CA LEU A 67 -7.79 5.38 -12.95
C LEU A 67 -8.05 4.70 -11.59
N ASP A 68 -9.31 4.37 -11.32
CA ASP A 68 -9.65 3.52 -10.18
C ASP A 68 -9.01 2.14 -10.36
N PHE A 69 -8.02 1.84 -9.52
CA PHE A 69 -7.28 0.59 -9.58
C PHE A 69 -8.17 -0.64 -9.38
N LYS A 70 -9.28 -0.51 -8.63
CA LYS A 70 -10.26 -1.58 -8.47
C LYS A 70 -11.03 -1.85 -9.73
N GLU A 71 -11.43 -0.80 -10.42
CA GLU A 71 -12.08 -0.92 -11.72
C GLU A 71 -11.13 -1.56 -12.75
N VAL A 72 -9.87 -1.14 -12.75
CA VAL A 72 -8.83 -1.71 -13.62
C VAL A 72 -8.63 -3.19 -13.33
N LEU A 73 -8.45 -3.60 -12.08
CA LEU A 73 -8.29 -5.02 -11.72
C LEU A 73 -9.53 -5.85 -12.04
N ASN A 74 -10.73 -5.32 -11.82
CA ASN A 74 -11.98 -5.95 -12.25
C ASN A 74 -11.98 -6.23 -13.75
N SER A 75 -11.51 -5.28 -14.58
CA SER A 75 -11.47 -5.43 -16.04
C SER A 75 -10.53 -6.54 -16.53
N PHE A 76 -9.58 -6.98 -15.70
CA PHE A 76 -8.69 -8.10 -15.98
C PHE A 76 -9.11 -9.41 -15.26
N GLY A 77 -10.26 -9.42 -14.58
CA GLY A 77 -10.74 -10.57 -13.81
C GLY A 77 -10.08 -10.75 -12.43
N TYR A 78 -9.32 -9.75 -11.96
CA TYR A 78 -8.59 -9.77 -10.69
C TYR A 78 -9.19 -8.85 -9.63
N GLY A 79 -10.45 -8.46 -9.79
CA GLY A 79 -11.17 -7.58 -8.86
C GLY A 79 -11.16 -8.04 -7.41
N GLU A 80 -11.17 -9.36 -7.21
CA GLU A 80 -11.08 -10.02 -5.92
C GLU A 80 -9.73 -9.87 -5.22
N LEU A 81 -8.65 -9.48 -5.91
CA LEU A 81 -7.36 -9.19 -5.28
C LEU A 81 -7.42 -7.96 -4.38
N LEU A 82 -8.39 -7.08 -4.60
CA LEU A 82 -8.71 -5.97 -3.70
C LEU A 82 -9.86 -6.30 -2.75
N GLY A 83 -10.34 -7.55 -2.80
CA GLY A 83 -11.36 -8.10 -1.93
C GLY A 83 -10.88 -8.11 -0.49
N VAL A 84 -11.45 -7.17 0.26
CA VAL A 84 -11.51 -7.11 1.73
C VAL A 84 -10.16 -6.83 2.41
N ALA A 85 -9.74 -5.58 2.34
CA ALA A 85 -8.96 -4.95 3.42
C ALA A 85 -9.84 -4.61 4.65
N ASP A 86 -10.94 -5.33 4.91
CA ASP A 86 -11.69 -5.16 6.16
C ASP A 86 -11.10 -6.00 7.30
N SER A 87 -10.16 -6.90 6.99
CA SER A 87 -9.43 -7.65 8.00
C SER A 87 -8.04 -8.02 7.52
N PHE A 88 -7.02 -7.60 8.26
CA PHE A 88 -5.73 -8.26 8.17
C PHE A 88 -5.84 -9.63 8.84
N GLU A 89 -5.36 -10.68 8.19
CA GLU A 89 -5.32 -12.05 8.73
C GLU A 89 -4.59 -12.10 10.09
N SER A 90 -3.62 -11.20 10.30
CA SER A 90 -2.94 -11.03 11.59
C SER A 90 -2.52 -9.59 11.85
N ILE A 91 -2.40 -9.23 13.13
CA ILE A 91 -1.85 -7.94 13.57
C ILE A 91 -0.41 -7.73 13.06
N ASP A 92 0.35 -8.82 12.89
CA ASP A 92 1.68 -8.80 12.30
C ASP A 92 1.65 -8.25 10.88
N THR A 93 0.75 -8.77 10.05
CA THR A 93 0.60 -8.34 8.66
C THR A 93 0.20 -6.87 8.61
N LEU A 94 -0.75 -6.44 9.45
CA LEU A 94 -1.15 -5.03 9.58
C LEU A 94 0.06 -4.13 9.87
N ILE A 95 0.93 -4.51 10.78
CA ILE A 95 2.08 -3.69 11.18
C ILE A 95 3.16 -3.64 10.10
N ARG A 96 3.44 -4.77 9.44
CA ARG A 96 4.49 -4.87 8.42
C ARG A 96 4.18 -4.02 7.18
N VAL A 97 2.98 -4.16 6.64
CA VAL A 97 2.60 -3.55 5.35
C VAL A 97 2.29 -2.06 5.46
N ASN A 98 1.85 -1.58 6.62
CA ASN A 98 1.46 -0.18 6.78
C ASN A 98 2.64 0.70 7.21
N LYS A 99 2.63 1.96 6.76
CA LYS A 99 3.52 2.99 7.31
C LYS A 99 2.91 3.51 8.61
N ILE A 100 3.49 3.10 9.73
CA ILE A 100 3.06 3.51 11.07
C ILE A 100 4.00 4.61 11.56
N ASN A 101 3.49 5.83 11.66
CA ASN A 101 4.17 6.91 12.33
C ASN A 101 3.99 6.75 13.84
N ALA A 102 5.07 6.96 14.59
CA ALA A 102 5.00 6.99 16.04
C ALA A 102 5.94 8.08 16.57
N PRO A 103 5.72 8.54 17.81
CA PRO A 103 6.54 9.57 18.43
C PRO A 103 8.03 9.21 18.39
N SER A 104 8.85 10.16 17.93
CA SER A 104 10.31 10.09 17.96
C SER A 104 10.92 11.08 18.93
N GLU A 105 10.22 12.17 19.22
CA GLU A 105 10.71 13.24 20.08
C GLU A 105 9.57 13.76 20.94
N MET A 106 9.86 13.97 22.23
CA MET A 106 8.92 14.54 23.19
C MET A 106 9.53 15.77 23.86
N SER A 107 8.69 16.77 24.15
CA SER A 107 9.02 17.91 25.00
C SER A 107 8.07 17.90 26.19
N GLY A 108 8.56 17.42 27.33
CA GLY A 108 7.71 17.06 28.46
C GLY A 108 6.71 15.96 28.05
N GLU A 109 5.43 16.27 28.15
CA GLU A 109 4.33 15.35 27.78
C GLU A 109 3.90 15.45 26.31
N TYR A 110 4.41 16.45 25.57
CA TYR A 110 3.99 16.70 24.19
C TYR A 110 4.85 15.94 23.19
N ILE A 111 4.21 15.35 22.18
CA ILE A 111 4.88 14.78 21.01
C ILE A 111 5.31 15.93 20.10
N VAL A 112 6.62 16.11 19.91
CA VAL A 112 7.20 17.17 19.08
C VAL A 112 7.39 16.70 17.64
N ARG A 113 7.67 15.41 17.47
CA ARG A 113 7.93 14.83 16.16
C ARG A 113 7.47 13.38 16.11
N GLU A 114 6.87 13.01 15.00
CA GLU A 114 6.61 11.63 14.62
C GLU A 114 7.43 11.25 13.41
N VAL A 115 7.96 10.03 13.42
CA VAL A 115 8.63 9.43 12.28
C VAL A 115 8.13 8.01 12.08
N PRO A 116 8.10 7.51 10.83
CA PRO A 116 7.72 6.14 10.57
C PRO A 116 8.61 5.17 11.37
N LEU A 117 8.01 4.08 11.85
CA LEU A 117 8.76 2.95 12.39
C LEU A 117 9.61 2.33 11.27
N THR A 118 10.88 2.04 11.58
CA THR A 118 11.73 1.20 10.75
C THR A 118 11.26 -0.25 10.78
N ASP A 119 11.69 -1.08 9.83
CA ASP A 119 11.31 -2.49 9.79
C ASP A 119 11.70 -3.24 11.08
N LYS A 120 12.87 -2.90 11.65
CA LYS A 120 13.30 -3.47 12.92
C LYS A 120 12.41 -3.05 14.09
N GLU A 121 11.96 -1.80 14.11
CA GLU A 121 11.05 -1.30 15.14
C GLU A 121 9.65 -1.90 14.99
N LYS A 122 9.19 -2.13 13.76
CA LYS A 122 7.96 -2.88 13.47
C LYS A 122 8.03 -4.30 14.03
N GLU A 123 9.11 -5.04 13.78
CA GLU A 123 9.26 -6.39 14.36
C GLU A 123 9.31 -6.36 15.89
N THR A 124 9.95 -5.35 16.48
CA THR A 124 9.97 -5.17 17.94
C THR A 124 8.55 -4.91 18.48
N LEU A 125 7.76 -4.08 17.79
CA LEU A 125 6.36 -3.82 18.14
C LEU A 125 5.49 -5.07 18.04
N ILE A 126 5.68 -5.88 17.00
CA ILE A 126 4.97 -7.15 16.82
C ILE A 126 5.27 -8.09 18.00
N ILE A 127 6.54 -8.23 18.39
CA ILE A 127 6.94 -9.07 19.53
C ILE A 127 6.31 -8.53 20.83
N LEU A 128 6.34 -7.21 21.05
CA LEU A 128 5.70 -6.57 22.21
C LEU A 128 4.21 -6.91 22.31
N LEU A 129 3.46 -6.73 21.21
CA LEU A 129 2.02 -7.02 21.20
C LEU A 129 1.74 -8.50 21.44
N LYS A 130 2.54 -9.40 20.87
CA LYS A 130 2.42 -10.84 21.15
C LYS A 130 2.69 -11.18 22.60
N LEU A 131 3.70 -10.57 23.22
CA LEU A 131 4.00 -10.77 24.64
C LEU A 131 2.88 -10.22 25.53
N ILE A 132 2.30 -9.08 25.18
CA ILE A 132 1.13 -8.53 25.87
C ILE A 132 -0.07 -9.48 25.77
N PHE A 133 -0.38 -9.99 24.57
CA PHE A 133 -1.48 -10.94 24.42
C PHE A 133 -1.23 -12.25 25.18
N LYS A 134 -0.01 -12.79 25.14
CA LYS A 134 0.35 -13.96 25.95
C LYS A 134 0.21 -13.68 27.44
N PHE A 135 0.72 -12.55 27.91
CA PHE A 135 0.56 -12.11 29.29
C PHE A 135 -0.91 -12.06 29.73
N THR A 136 -1.83 -11.68 28.84
CA THR A 136 -3.28 -11.63 29.16
C THR A 136 -4.01 -12.97 29.09
N LEU A 137 -3.39 -14.02 28.52
CA LEU A 137 -4.05 -15.31 28.24
C LEU A 137 -3.52 -16.47 29.08
N GLU A 138 -2.38 -16.32 29.73
CA GLU A 138 -1.67 -17.40 30.43
C GLU A 138 -1.89 -17.34 31.95
N ASP A 139 -1.75 -18.49 32.60
CA ASP A 139 -1.87 -18.62 34.05
C ASP A 139 -0.70 -17.94 34.80
N ASP A 140 -0.92 -17.62 36.09
CA ASP A 140 -0.01 -16.82 36.93
C ASP A 140 1.46 -17.31 36.98
N SER A 141 1.73 -18.58 36.65
CA SER A 141 3.07 -19.15 36.65
C SER A 141 4.02 -18.56 35.60
N GLU A 142 3.48 -18.05 34.47
CA GLU A 142 4.29 -17.52 33.36
C GLU A 142 4.29 -15.98 33.28
N THR A 143 3.48 -15.33 34.12
CA THR A 143 3.31 -13.86 34.20
C THR A 143 4.63 -13.10 34.32
N ILE A 144 5.54 -13.55 35.19
CA ILE A 144 6.85 -12.90 35.40
C ILE A 144 7.73 -13.04 34.15
N HIS A 145 7.68 -14.18 33.47
CA HIS A 145 8.45 -14.42 32.25
C HIS A 145 8.02 -13.45 31.15
N TYR A 146 6.71 -13.28 30.91
CA TYR A 146 6.22 -12.36 29.90
C TYR A 146 6.45 -10.89 30.26
N LEU A 147 6.27 -10.48 31.51
CA LEU A 147 6.59 -9.11 31.95
C LEU A 147 8.06 -8.77 31.69
N ARG A 148 8.96 -9.69 32.03
CA ARG A 148 10.39 -9.52 31.74
C ARG A 148 10.63 -9.35 30.23
N GLY A 149 10.02 -10.20 29.41
CA GLY A 149 10.11 -10.10 27.95
C GLY A 149 9.61 -8.74 27.44
N ILE A 150 8.49 -8.23 27.94
CA ILE A 150 7.94 -6.93 27.56
C ILE A 150 8.93 -5.82 27.89
N LEU A 151 9.49 -5.80 29.10
CA LEU A 151 10.47 -4.79 29.53
C LEU A 151 11.74 -4.84 28.68
N GLU A 152 12.23 -6.03 28.34
CA GLU A 152 13.40 -6.20 27.47
C GLU A 152 13.14 -5.63 26.07
N GLN A 153 11.98 -5.90 25.47
CA GLN A 153 11.65 -5.37 24.14
C GLN A 153 11.40 -3.86 24.15
N LEU A 154 10.80 -3.31 25.22
CA LEU A 154 10.68 -1.86 25.39
C LEU A 154 12.05 -1.18 25.45
N ALA A 155 13.02 -1.79 26.13
CA ALA A 155 14.39 -1.27 26.19
C ALA A 155 15.07 -1.28 24.80
N VAL A 156 14.84 -2.32 23.99
CA VAL A 156 15.32 -2.39 22.59
C VAL A 156 14.71 -1.25 21.76
N LEU A 157 13.39 -1.06 21.84
CA LEU A 157 12.68 -0.02 21.09
C LEU A 157 13.15 1.38 21.50
N LYS A 158 13.30 1.63 22.81
CA LYS A 158 13.83 2.89 23.36
C LYS A 158 15.21 3.21 22.79
N LYS A 159 16.13 2.23 22.80
CA LYS A 159 17.49 2.42 22.28
C LYS A 159 17.51 2.67 20.77
N SER A 160 16.61 2.03 20.02
CA SER A 160 16.46 2.28 18.58
C SER A 160 16.05 3.73 18.33
N ARG A 161 14.98 4.18 18.98
CA ARG A 161 14.41 5.51 18.80
C ARG A 161 15.34 6.64 19.26
N GLN A 162 16.09 6.45 20.35
CA GLN A 162 17.06 7.45 20.83
C GLN A 162 18.24 7.66 19.88
N LYS A 163 18.65 6.63 19.11
CA LYS A 163 19.72 6.78 18.11
C LYS A 163 19.31 7.65 16.91
N THR A 164 18.02 7.71 16.61
CA THR A 164 17.46 8.49 15.51
C THR A 164 17.40 9.99 15.80
N ILE A 165 17.55 10.41 17.08
CA ILE A 165 17.50 11.83 17.50
C ILE A 165 18.88 12.52 17.35
N ILE A 166 19.97 11.75 17.20
CA ILE A 166 21.36 12.26 17.22
C ILE A 166 21.94 12.45 15.78
N LEU A 167 21.12 12.31 14.74
CA LEU A 167 21.49 12.56 13.33
C LEU A 167 20.59 13.64 12.73
#